data_AF-A0A960H3A2-F1
#
_entry.id   AF-A0A960H3A2-F1
#
_cell.length_a   1.000
_cell.length_b   1.000
_cell.length_c   1.000
_cell.angle_alpha   90.00
_cell.angle_beta   90.00
_cell.angle_gamma   90.00
#
_symmetry.space_group_name_H-M   'P 1'
#
loop_
_entity.id
_entity.type
_entity.pdbx_description
1 polymer ?
#
loop_
_entity_poly.entity_id
_entity_poly.type
_entity_poly.pdbx_seq_one_letter_code
_entity_poly.pdbx_strand_id
1 'polypeptide(L)'
;MAPMTELEASLSELARRYGVATEYHDWTGRPTTVAPATLVAVLGALGVPADTEQDRAAALSAHDRRHWSRALPPTIVGRSDAETAFWVHVTHGDPAHIWVRLEDGTVR
;
A
#
# COMPACT_ATOMS: atom_id res chain seq x y z
N MET A 1 18.92 1.26 23.01
CA MET A 1 18.40 0.02 22.39
C MET A 1 16.90 0.17 22.33
N ALA A 2 16.32 0.35 21.14
CA ALA A 2 14.86 0.33 21.01
C ALA A 2 14.35 -1.05 21.48
N PRO A 3 13.24 -1.14 22.23
CA PRO A 3 12.73 -2.43 22.67
C PRO A 3 12.36 -3.25 21.43
N MET A 4 12.79 -4.51 21.40
CA MET A 4 12.56 -5.47 20.31
C MET A 4 11.11 -5.51 19.81
N THR A 5 10.15 -5.26 20.70
CA THR A 5 8.71 -5.19 20.42
C THR A 5 8.30 -4.00 19.53
N GLU A 6 9.01 -2.88 19.59
CA GLU A 6 8.73 -1.69 18.77
C GLU A 6 9.21 -1.91 17.32
N LEU A 7 10.38 -2.54 17.16
CA LEU A 7 10.90 -2.96 15.85
C LEU A 7 9.98 -3.99 15.18
N GLU A 8 9.43 -4.93 15.96
CA GLU A 8 8.46 -5.90 15.44
C GLU A 8 7.14 -5.22 15.04
N ALA A 9 6.70 -4.21 15.79
CA ALA A 9 5.50 -3.44 15.47
C ALA A 9 5.65 -2.60 14.19
N SER A 10 6.78 -1.90 14.03
CA SER A 10 7.04 -1.08 12.83
C SER A 10 7.17 -1.95 11.56
N LEU A 11 7.82 -3.12 11.67
CA LEU A 11 7.91 -4.07 10.55
C LEU A 11 6.54 -4.58 10.13
N SER A 12 5.74 -4.96 11.12
CA SER A 12 4.43 -5.53 10.90
C SER A 12 3.49 -4.51 10.27
N GLU A 13 3.55 -3.25 10.74
CA GLU A 13 2.79 -2.16 10.13
C GLU A 13 3.21 -1.92 8.67
N LEU A 14 4.51 -1.82 8.41
CA LEU A 14 5.02 -1.65 7.05
C LEU A 14 4.59 -2.80 6.13
N ALA A 15 4.73 -4.05 6.59
CA ALA A 15 4.29 -5.24 5.85
C ALA A 15 2.79 -5.13 5.48
N ARG A 16 1.92 -4.82 6.44
CA ARG A 16 0.48 -4.65 6.19
C ARG A 16 0.18 -3.55 5.18
N ARG A 17 0.86 -2.40 5.25
CA ARG A 17 0.67 -1.29 4.30
C ARG A 17 0.98 -1.68 2.86
N TYR A 18 1.94 -2.59 2.67
CA TYR A 18 2.33 -3.10 1.35
C TYR A 18 1.63 -4.42 0.99
N GLY A 19 0.64 -4.87 1.77
CA GLY A 19 -0.13 -6.08 1.48
C GLY A 19 0.65 -7.39 1.72
N VAL A 20 1.72 -7.34 2.52
CA VAL A 20 2.49 -8.51 2.93
C VAL A 20 1.92 -9.05 4.23
N ALA A 21 1.48 -10.31 4.22
CA ALA A 21 0.95 -10.97 5.41
C ALA A 21 2.07 -11.27 6.43
N THR A 22 1.81 -10.99 7.71
CA THR A 22 2.72 -11.27 8.83
C THR A 22 2.48 -12.65 9.45
N GLU A 23 1.39 -13.31 9.06
CA GLU A 23 0.99 -14.63 9.51
C GLU A 23 0.14 -15.33 8.44
N TYR A 24 0.09 -16.66 8.48
CA TYR A 24 -0.72 -17.46 7.58
C TYR A 24 -1.08 -18.82 8.21
N HIS A 25 -2.05 -19.52 7.65
CA HIS A 25 -2.28 -20.93 7.95
C HIS A 25 -1.53 -21.81 6.95
N ASP A 26 -0.69 -22.71 7.44
CA ASP A 26 0.01 -23.66 6.57
C ASP A 26 -0.95 -24.70 5.96
N TRP A 27 -0.41 -25.54 5.08
CA TRP A 27 -1.19 -26.59 4.39
C TRP A 27 -1.79 -27.65 5.35
N THR A 28 -1.33 -27.72 6.60
CA THR A 28 -1.90 -28.58 7.66
C THR A 28 -2.92 -27.85 8.53
N GLY A 29 -3.21 -26.58 8.24
CA GLY A 29 -4.13 -25.73 8.99
C GLY A 29 -3.51 -25.03 10.20
N ARG A 30 -2.19 -25.15 10.43
CA ARG A 30 -1.53 -24.56 11.60
C ARG A 30 -1.26 -23.07 11.39
N PRO A 31 -1.64 -22.18 12.33
CA PRO A 31 -1.27 -20.77 12.26
C PRO A 31 0.24 -20.62 12.42
N THR A 32 0.85 -19.83 11.54
CA THR A 32 2.30 -19.63 11.45
C THR A 32 2.62 -18.15 11.32
N THR A 33 3.48 -17.63 12.18
CA THR A 33 4.00 -16.25 12.10
C THR A 33 5.20 -16.20 11.16
N VAL A 34 5.27 -15.17 10.32
CA VAL A 34 6.38 -14.95 9.39
C VAL A 34 7.58 -14.37 10.14
N ALA A 35 8.76 -14.95 9.92
CA ALA A 35 9.98 -14.46 10.54
C ALA A 35 10.33 -13.03 10.09
N PRO A 36 10.87 -12.15 10.97
CA PRO A 36 11.22 -10.78 10.62
C PRO A 36 12.15 -10.66 9.40
N ALA A 37 13.15 -11.55 9.29
CA ALA A 37 14.07 -11.59 8.15
C ALA A 37 13.35 -11.83 6.81
N THR A 38 12.31 -12.66 6.81
CA THR A 38 11.48 -12.90 5.62
C THR A 38 10.68 -11.66 5.24
N LEU A 39 10.11 -10.96 6.22
CA LEU A 39 9.38 -9.71 5.96
C LEU A 39 10.29 -8.65 5.34
N VAL A 40 11.50 -8.47 5.89
CA VAL A 40 12.51 -7.55 5.33
C VAL A 40 12.87 -7.94 3.89
N ALA A 41 13.13 -9.23 3.63
CA ALA A 41 13.48 -9.71 2.30
C ALA A 41 12.35 -9.49 1.27
N VAL A 42 11.09 -9.79 1.64
CA VAL A 42 9.92 -9.59 0.77
C VAL A 42 9.68 -8.10 0.50
N LEU A 43 9.75 -7.26 1.53
CA LEU A 43 9.65 -5.80 1.37
C LEU A 43 10.76 -5.26 0.46
N GLY A 44 12.00 -5.73 0.63
CA GLY A 44 13.12 -5.41 -0.25
C GLY A 44 12.86 -5.82 -1.70
N ALA A 45 12.27 -7.00 -1.94
CA ALA A 45 11.88 -7.44 -3.28
C ALA A 45 10.77 -6.58 -3.91
N LEU A 46 9.91 -5.96 -3.09
CA LEU A 46 8.92 -4.96 -3.51
C LEU A 46 9.53 -3.55 -3.70
N GLY A 47 10.84 -3.39 -3.48
CA GLY A 47 11.55 -2.11 -3.58
C GLY A 47 11.37 -1.21 -2.35
N VAL A 48 11.07 -1.78 -1.18
CA VAL A 48 10.81 -1.06 0.07
C VAL A 48 11.92 -1.34 1.09
N PRO A 49 12.77 -0.37 1.42
CA PRO A 49 13.78 -0.51 2.46
C PRO A 49 13.13 -0.78 3.83
N ALA A 50 13.62 -1.77 4.57
CA ALA A 50 13.07 -2.16 5.86
C ALA A 50 14.12 -2.69 6.87
N ASP A 51 15.41 -2.52 6.59
CA ASP A 51 16.50 -3.06 7.41
C ASP A 51 16.60 -2.35 8.76
N THR A 52 16.33 -1.04 8.80
CA THR A 52 16.37 -0.22 10.02
C THR A 52 15.02 0.38 10.36
N GLU A 53 14.87 0.85 11.61
CA GLU A 53 13.67 1.58 12.02
C GLU A 53 13.49 2.88 11.23
N GLN A 54 14.59 3.57 10.94
CA GLN A 54 14.60 4.78 10.14
C GLN A 54 14.11 4.52 8.71
N ASP A 55 14.53 3.41 8.10
CA ASP A 55 14.07 3.00 6.77
C ASP A 55 12.55 2.76 6.78
N ARG A 56 12.04 2.08 7.80
CA ARG A 56 10.61 1.77 7.93
C ARG A 56 9.77 3.02 8.12
N ALA A 57 10.19 3.91 9.02
CA ALA A 57 9.53 5.19 9.23
C ALA A 57 9.52 6.04 7.94
N ALA A 58 10.64 6.09 7.23
CA ALA A 58 10.74 6.79 5.94
C ALA A 58 9.84 6.16 4.87
N ALA A 59 9.80 4.82 4.79
CA ALA A 59 8.98 4.07 3.85
C ALA A 59 7.48 4.26 4.11
N LEU A 60 7.04 4.26 5.37
CA LEU A 60 5.66 4.57 5.77
C LEU A 60 5.28 5.99 5.36
N SER A 61 6.12 6.98 5.68
CA SER A 61 5.89 8.38 5.29
C SER A 61 5.86 8.55 3.76
N ALA A 62 6.75 7.86 3.03
CA ALA A 62 6.77 7.88 1.58
C ALA A 62 5.51 7.23 0.97
N HIS A 63 5.05 6.11 1.53
CA HIS A 63 3.82 5.44 1.11
C HIS A 63 2.60 6.37 1.25
N ASP A 64 2.44 7.01 2.40
CA ASP A 64 1.34 7.95 2.64
C ASP A 64 1.43 9.17 1.72
N ARG A 65 2.63 9.76 1.56
CA ARG A 65 2.84 10.87 0.61
C ARG A 65 2.51 10.47 -0.83
N ARG A 66 2.87 9.25 -1.26
CA ARG A 66 2.57 8.75 -2.61
C ARG A 66 1.06 8.62 -2.84
N HIS A 67 0.30 8.22 -1.83
CA HIS A 67 -1.16 8.17 -1.92
C HIS A 67 -1.76 9.57 -2.16
N TRP A 68 -1.39 10.54 -1.32
CA TRP A 68 -1.96 11.90 -1.36
C TRP A 68 -1.46 12.76 -2.53
N SER A 69 -0.26 12.51 -3.05
CA SER A 69 0.31 13.25 -4.19
C SER A 69 -0.22 12.80 -5.56
N ARG A 70 -0.89 11.64 -5.63
CA ARG A 70 -1.49 11.15 -6.87
C ARG A 70 -2.84 11.78 -7.09
N ALA A 71 -3.02 12.45 -8.23
CA ALA A 71 -4.30 13.04 -8.58
C ALA A 71 -5.42 12.00 -8.75
N LEU A 72 -5.10 10.83 -9.31
CA LEU A 72 -6.01 9.70 -9.47
C LEU A 72 -5.38 8.41 -8.91
N PRO A 73 -6.19 7.42 -8.49
CA PRO A 73 -5.70 6.08 -8.21
C PRO A 73 -4.99 5.49 -9.44
N PRO A 74 -4.01 4.58 -9.26
CA PRO A 74 -3.26 4.01 -10.38
C PRO A 74 -4.15 3.31 -11.41
N THR A 75 -5.22 2.68 -10.94
CA THR A 75 -6.21 1.98 -11.76
C THR A 75 -7.51 1.93 -10.98
N ILE A 76 -8.63 2.09 -11.70
CA ILE A 76 -9.98 1.95 -11.15
C ILE A 76 -10.59 0.73 -11.86
N VAL A 77 -11.05 -0.24 -11.09
CA VAL A 77 -11.73 -1.43 -11.60
C VAL A 77 -13.12 -1.44 -11.03
N GLY A 78 -14.12 -1.42 -11.90
CA GLY A 78 -15.53 -1.43 -11.56
C GLY A 78 -16.24 -2.60 -12.23
N ARG A 79 -17.37 -3.02 -11.67
CA ARG A 79 -18.29 -3.93 -12.35
C ARG A 79 -19.33 -3.12 -13.14
N SER A 80 -19.77 -3.65 -14.27
CA SER A 80 -20.73 -2.95 -15.14
C SER A 80 -22.12 -2.75 -14.51
N ASP A 81 -22.45 -3.53 -13.49
CA ASP A 81 -23.74 -3.49 -12.78
C ASP A 81 -23.70 -2.68 -11.47
N ALA A 82 -22.59 -2.01 -11.17
CA ALA A 82 -22.42 -1.25 -9.94
C ALA A 82 -21.69 0.07 -10.17
N GLU A 83 -22.13 1.12 -9.49
CA GLU A 83 -21.40 2.38 -9.45
C GLU A 83 -20.06 2.19 -8.72
N THR A 84 -18.99 2.76 -9.29
CA THR A 84 -17.64 2.70 -8.71
C THR A 84 -17.20 4.09 -8.29
N ALA A 85 -17.19 4.35 -6.99
CA ALA A 85 -16.67 5.58 -6.43
C ALA A 85 -15.13 5.52 -6.28
N PHE A 86 -14.46 6.65 -6.53
CA PHE A 86 -13.03 6.79 -6.34
C PHE A 86 -12.66 8.20 -5.89
N TRP A 87 -11.49 8.33 -5.27
CA TRP A 87 -10.97 9.62 -4.79
C TRP A 87 -10.18 10.33 -5.87
N VAL A 88 -10.30 11.66 -5.92
CA VAL A 88 -9.45 12.54 -6.72
C VAL A 88 -8.76 13.51 -5.78
N HIS A 89 -7.45 13.65 -5.93
CA HIS A 89 -6.66 14.59 -5.17
C HIS A 89 -6.25 15.78 -6.05
N VAL A 90 -6.47 16.98 -5.54
CA VAL A 90 -6.04 18.23 -6.16
C VAL A 90 -5.33 19.07 -5.10
N THR A 91 -4.47 19.99 -5.54
CA THR A 91 -3.99 21.03 -4.64
C THR A 91 -5.22 21.80 -4.14
N HIS A 92 -5.24 22.10 -2.85
CA HIS A 92 -6.36 22.81 -2.25
C HIS A 92 -6.63 24.13 -2.99
N GLY A 93 -7.87 24.30 -3.45
CA GLY A 93 -8.31 25.46 -4.24
C GLY A 93 -8.37 25.22 -5.74
N ASP A 94 -7.69 24.18 -6.25
CA ASP A 94 -7.76 23.82 -7.67
C ASP A 94 -9.05 23.05 -7.98
N PRO A 95 -9.62 23.20 -9.19
CA PRO A 95 -10.79 22.42 -9.60
C PRO A 95 -10.41 20.99 -9.99
N ALA A 96 -11.29 20.03 -9.70
CA ALA A 96 -11.18 18.64 -10.15
C ALA A 96 -12.04 18.41 -11.41
N HIS A 97 -11.48 18.66 -12.60
CA HIS A 97 -12.13 18.33 -13.87
C HIS A 97 -11.83 16.87 -14.25
N ILE A 98 -12.87 16.06 -14.38
CA ILE A 98 -12.76 14.62 -14.64
C ILE A 98 -13.56 14.29 -15.90
N TRP A 99 -12.98 13.46 -16.76
CA TRP A 99 -13.65 12.83 -17.88
C TRP A 99 -13.09 11.43 -18.07
N VAL A 100 -13.86 10.58 -18.74
CA VAL A 100 -13.48 9.22 -19.10
C VAL A 100 -13.53 9.11 -20.62
N ARG A 101 -12.46 8.59 -21.21
CA ARG A 101 -12.45 8.17 -22.62
C ARG A 101 -12.66 6.67 -22.67
N LEU A 102 -13.74 6.26 -23.32
CA LEU A 102 -14.09 4.86 -23.53
C LEU A 102 -13.23 4.23 -24.64
N GLU A 103 -13.23 2.90 -24.70
CA GLU A 103 -12.46 2.14 -25.71
C GLU A 103 -12.89 2.45 -27.15
N ASP A 104 -14.17 2.80 -27.34
CA ASP A 104 -14.73 3.22 -28.64
C ASP A 104 -14.33 4.66 -29.04
N GLY A 105 -13.61 5.38 -28.18
CA GLY A 105 -13.18 6.76 -28.39
C GLY A 105 -14.14 7.83 -27.88
N THR A 106 -15.33 7.46 -27.40
CA THR A 106 -16.30 8.39 -26.81
C THR A 106 -15.77 8.97 -25.50
N VAL A 107 -15.99 10.26 -25.26
CA VAL A 107 -15.64 10.94 -24.00
C VAL A 107 -16.90 11.24 -23.19
N ARG A 108 -16.87 10.99 -21.89
CA ARG A 108 -17.94 11.26 -20.92
C ARG A 108 -17.41 12.02 -19.71
#